data_AF-A0A2V8VAV4-F1
#
_entry.id   AF-A0A2V8VAV4-F1
#
_cell.length_a   1.000
_cell.length_b   1.000
_cell.length_c   1.000
_cell.angle_alpha   90.00
_cell.angle_beta   90.00
_cell.angle_gamma   90.00
#
_symmetry.space_group_name_H-M   'P 1'
#
loop_
_entity.id
_entity.type
_entity.pdbx_description
1 polymer ?
#
loop_
_entity_poly.entity_id
_entity_poly.type
_entity_poly.pdbx_seq_one_letter_code
_entity_poly.pdbx_strand_id
1 'polypeptide(L)'
;MQVLRKVLPYTTAGVVLGALYVTWVFASRWNDNRRIEQAAAAQRSKLDREITELYGTGRLKILSFYATPGLIRRGEKALLCYGVVNARTVRLDPPAERIWPSASRCFTVIPNRETRYTLTAEDAEGRTVTESFVLQVK
;
A
#
# COMPACT_ATOMS: atom_id res chain seq x y z
N MET A 1 7.80 48.96 56.22
CA MET A 1 8.62 47.87 55.61
C MET A 1 8.35 46.45 56.17
N GLN A 2 7.25 46.19 56.91
CA GLN A 2 6.95 44.84 57.45
C GLN A 2 6.05 43.98 56.55
N VAL A 3 5.20 44.60 55.72
CA VAL A 3 4.24 43.88 54.86
C VAL A 3 4.95 43.14 53.72
N LEU A 4 5.96 43.78 53.11
CA LEU A 4 6.73 43.23 51.98
C LEU A 4 7.45 41.91 52.32
N ARG A 5 7.94 41.77 53.56
CA ARG A 5 8.61 40.55 54.05
C ARG A 5 7.65 39.36 54.23
N LYS A 6 6.34 39.62 54.41
CA LYS A 6 5.30 38.59 54.55
C LYS A 6 4.74 38.11 53.22
N VAL A 7 4.72 38.93 52.17
CA VAL A 7 4.16 38.56 50.85
C VAL A 7 5.19 37.85 49.95
N LEU A 8 6.48 38.13 50.16
CA LEU A 8 7.59 37.49 49.45
C LEU A 8 7.49 35.95 49.36
N PRO A 9 7.29 35.20 50.46
CA PRO A 9 7.24 33.73 50.41
C PRO A 9 6.09 33.18 49.56
N TYR A 10 4.96 33.89 49.48
CA TYR A 10 3.81 33.49 48.67
C TYR A 10 4.05 33.71 47.18
N THR A 11 4.68 34.83 46.83
CA THR A 11 5.05 35.11 45.43
C THR A 11 6.09 34.10 44.90
N THR A 12 7.07 33.73 45.72
CA THR A 12 8.04 32.68 45.37
C THR A 12 7.38 31.32 45.24
N ALA A 13 6.42 30.98 46.10
CA ALA A 13 5.68 29.73 45.99
C ALA A 13 4.88 29.65 44.66
N GLY A 14 4.22 30.74 44.26
CA GLY A 14 3.50 30.81 42.98
C GLY A 14 4.42 30.64 41.77
N VAL A 15 5.59 31.30 41.77
CA VAL A 15 6.58 31.19 40.69
C VAL A 15 7.16 29.76 40.62
N VAL A 16 7.46 29.14 41.76
CA VAL A 16 7.96 27.76 41.81
C VAL A 16 6.93 26.78 41.27
N LEU A 17 5.67 26.91 41.66
CA LEU A 17 4.58 26.08 41.12
C LEU A 17 4.41 26.26 39.61
N GLY A 18 4.49 27.50 39.12
CA GLY A 18 4.47 27.80 37.68
C GLY A 18 5.65 27.18 36.92
N ALA A 19 6.86 27.27 37.46
CA ALA A 19 8.06 26.69 36.86
C ALA A 19 8.01 25.16 36.82
N LEU A 20 7.53 24.52 37.90
CA LEU A 20 7.30 23.07 37.94
C LEU A 20 6.26 22.63 36.92
N TYR A 21 5.17 23.38 36.77
CA TYR A 21 4.14 23.10 35.76
C TYR A 21 4.70 23.22 34.33
N VAL A 22 5.42 24.30 34.01
CA VAL A 22 6.02 24.47 32.68
C VAL A 22 7.04 23.37 32.38
N THR A 23 7.87 23.01 33.36
CA THR A 23 8.85 21.92 33.22
C THR A 23 8.14 20.59 32.97
N TRP A 24 7.05 20.31 33.69
CA TRP A 24 6.24 19.10 33.49
C TRP A 24 5.55 19.09 32.13
N VAL A 25 4.98 20.20 31.67
CA VAL A 25 4.36 20.33 30.33
C VAL A 25 5.40 20.15 29.23
N PHE A 26 6.58 20.75 29.37
CA PHE A 26 7.66 20.60 28.40
C PHE A 26 8.17 19.16 28.34
N ALA A 27 8.39 18.52 29.50
CA ALA A 27 8.75 17.10 29.58
C ALA A 27 7.65 16.19 28.99
N SER A 28 6.38 16.48 29.29
CA SER A 28 5.22 15.74 28.78
C SER A 28 5.08 15.86 27.27
N ARG A 29 5.11 17.08 26.73
CA ARG A 29 5.05 17.32 25.27
C ARG A 29 6.25 16.78 24.52
N TRP A 30 7.44 16.86 25.11
CA TRP A 30 8.64 16.27 24.53
C TRP A 30 8.55 14.75 24.43
N ASN A 31 7.94 14.11 25.44
CA ASN A 31 7.70 12.68 25.44
C ASN A 31 6.63 12.25 24.41
N ASP A 32 5.57 13.04 24.24
CA ASP A 32 4.51 12.77 23.25
C ASP A 32 5.01 12.89 21.80
N ASN A 33 5.77 13.95 21.49
CA ASN A 33 6.27 14.15 20.13
C ASN A 33 7.17 12.98 19.67
N ARG A 34 8.00 12.46 20.56
CA ARG A 34 8.85 11.29 20.27
C ARG A 34 8.06 10.01 19.99
N ARG A 35 6.92 9.79 20.66
CA ARG A 35 6.07 8.61 20.43
C ARG A 35 5.42 8.64 19.05
N ILE A 36 4.95 9.81 18.61
CA ILE A 36 4.36 9.99 17.28
C ILE A 36 5.41 9.76 16.20
N GLU A 37 6.61 10.32 16.37
CA GLU A 37 7.74 10.12 15.44
C GLU A 37 8.14 8.63 15.36
N GLN A 38 8.24 7.94 16.50
CA GLN A 38 8.53 6.50 16.56
C GLN A 38 7.43 5.65 15.92
N ALA A 39 6.16 5.97 16.16
CA ALA A 39 5.03 5.28 15.55
C ALA A 39 5.02 5.49 14.02
N ALA A 40 5.27 6.71 13.55
CA ALA A 40 5.39 7.02 12.14
C ALA A 40 6.59 6.30 11.49
N ALA A 41 7.75 6.27 12.17
CA ALA A 41 8.93 5.55 11.69
C ALA A 41 8.71 4.03 11.64
N ALA A 42 8.03 3.46 12.64
CA ALA A 42 7.66 2.04 12.66
C ALA A 42 6.65 1.70 11.57
N GLN A 43 5.75 2.63 11.23
CA GLN A 43 4.80 2.44 10.13
C GLN A 43 5.50 2.53 8.77
N ARG A 44 6.44 3.47 8.60
CA ARG A 44 7.28 3.57 7.39
C ARG A 44 8.08 2.29 7.16
N SER A 45 8.74 1.76 8.19
CA SER A 45 9.54 0.53 8.04
C SER A 45 8.69 -0.70 7.70
N LYS A 46 7.47 -0.80 8.25
CA LYS A 46 6.51 -1.85 7.87
C LYS A 46 6.12 -1.75 6.40
N LEU A 47 5.76 -0.55 5.95
CA LEU A 47 5.40 -0.29 4.56
C LEU A 47 6.57 -0.62 3.61
N ASP A 48 7.78 -0.19 3.95
CA ASP A 48 8.97 -0.43 3.13
C ASP A 48 9.27 -1.93 3.00
N ARG A 49 9.10 -2.68 4.09
CA ARG A 49 9.24 -4.14 4.08
C ARG A 49 8.19 -4.79 3.18
N GLU A 50 6.93 -4.36 3.26
CA GLU A 50 5.84 -4.88 2.43
C GLU A 50 6.05 -4.56 0.94
N ILE A 51 6.44 -3.32 0.60
CA ILE A 51 6.77 -2.92 -0.78
C ILE A 51 7.96 -3.73 -1.30
N THR A 52 9.00 -3.90 -0.49
CA THR A 52 10.17 -4.70 -0.89
C THR A 52 9.78 -6.16 -1.08
N GLU A 53 8.91 -6.72 -0.23
CA GLU A 53 8.42 -8.08 -0.40
C GLU A 53 7.62 -8.25 -1.69
N LEU A 54 6.75 -7.28 -2.02
CA LEU A 54 5.92 -7.29 -3.22
C LEU A 54 6.71 -7.05 -4.51
N TYR A 55 7.68 -6.15 -4.51
CA TYR A 55 8.36 -5.67 -5.72
C TYR A 55 9.87 -5.94 -5.74
N GLY A 56 10.55 -5.87 -4.60
CA GLY A 56 12.01 -5.88 -4.48
C GLY A 56 12.68 -7.25 -4.22
N THR A 57 11.94 -8.27 -3.78
CA THR A 57 12.52 -9.60 -3.50
C THR A 57 12.86 -10.43 -4.74
N GLY A 58 12.59 -9.91 -5.95
CA GLY A 58 12.77 -10.66 -7.19
C GLY A 58 11.86 -11.89 -7.29
N ARG A 59 10.81 -11.97 -6.46
CA ARG A 59 9.81 -13.04 -6.54
C ARG A 59 8.81 -12.70 -7.63
N LEU A 60 8.67 -13.62 -8.56
CA LEU A 60 7.64 -13.60 -9.58
C LEU A 60 6.25 -13.59 -8.94
N LYS A 61 5.43 -12.60 -9.30
CA LYS A 61 4.07 -12.48 -8.75
C LYS A 61 3.12 -11.79 -9.72
N ILE A 62 1.89 -12.30 -9.80
CA ILE A 62 0.77 -11.61 -10.44
C ILE A 62 0.14 -10.70 -9.39
N LEU A 63 0.09 -9.39 -9.67
CA LEU A 63 -0.48 -8.36 -8.81
C LEU A 63 -1.99 -8.28 -8.94
N SER A 64 -2.48 -8.40 -10.18
CA SER A 64 -3.90 -8.32 -10.51
C SER A 64 -4.16 -9.03 -11.83
N PHE A 65 -5.31 -9.69 -11.95
CA PHE A 65 -5.79 -10.24 -13.21
C PHE A 65 -7.32 -10.33 -13.22
N TYR A 66 -7.97 -9.42 -13.95
CA TYR A 66 -9.42 -9.30 -13.95
C TYR A 66 -9.96 -8.68 -15.24
N ALA A 67 -11.28 -8.75 -15.45
CA ALA A 67 -11.98 -8.03 -16.51
C ALA A 67 -13.08 -7.13 -15.95
N THR A 68 -13.33 -6.00 -16.62
CA THR A 68 -14.41 -5.07 -16.29
C THR A 68 -15.11 -4.59 -17.57
N PRO A 69 -16.43 -4.76 -17.69
CA PRO A 69 -17.31 -5.47 -16.76
C PRO A 69 -17.09 -7.00 -16.81
N GLY A 70 -17.29 -7.69 -15.67
CA GLY A 70 -17.12 -9.15 -15.56
C GLY A 70 -18.26 -9.98 -16.19
N LEU A 71 -19.30 -9.30 -16.66
CA LEU A 71 -20.43 -9.85 -17.37
C LEU A 71 -20.76 -8.94 -18.55
N ILE A 72 -20.74 -9.47 -19.76
CA ILE A 72 -21.04 -8.75 -20.99
C ILE A 72 -22.08 -9.47 -21.83
N ARG A 73 -22.71 -8.79 -22.79
CA ARG A 73 -23.50 -9.44 -23.83
C ARG A 73 -22.60 -9.92 -24.98
N ARG A 74 -23.08 -10.88 -25.77
CA ARG A 74 -22.38 -11.33 -26.97
C ARG A 74 -22.02 -10.15 -27.89
N GLY A 75 -20.74 -10.05 -28.24
CA GLY A 75 -20.22 -8.98 -29.11
C GLY A 75 -19.94 -7.64 -28.42
N GLU A 76 -20.20 -7.54 -27.11
CA GLU A 76 -19.78 -6.38 -26.32
C GLU A 76 -18.29 -6.44 -25.95
N LYS A 77 -17.76 -5.28 -25.58
CA LYS A 77 -16.36 -5.09 -25.22
C LYS A 77 -16.21 -5.20 -23.69
N ALA A 78 -15.21 -5.94 -23.23
CA ALA A 78 -14.73 -5.89 -21.86
C ALA A 78 -13.29 -5.40 -21.82
N LEU A 79 -12.90 -4.72 -20.74
CA LEU A 79 -11.52 -4.34 -20.49
C LEU A 79 -10.88 -5.40 -19.61
N LEU A 80 -9.89 -6.12 -20.13
CA LEU A 80 -9.09 -7.08 -19.37
C LEU A 80 -7.83 -6.36 -18.88
N CYS A 81 -7.64 -6.36 -17.56
CA CYS A 81 -6.52 -5.74 -16.88
C CYS A 81 -5.66 -6.79 -16.18
N TYR A 82 -4.35 -6.65 -16.31
CA TYR A 82 -3.39 -7.48 -15.59
C TYR A 82 -2.21 -6.65 -15.08
N GLY A 83 -1.57 -7.16 -14.03
CA GLY A 83 -0.34 -6.63 -13.47
C GLY A 83 0.56 -7.76 -13.01
N VAL A 84 1.82 -7.75 -13.41
CA VAL A 84 2.82 -8.77 -13.09
C VAL A 84 4.15 -8.09 -12.77
N VAL A 85 4.84 -8.58 -11.75
CA VAL A 85 6.16 -8.11 -11.33
C VAL A 85 7.18 -9.23 -11.36
N ASN A 86 8.43 -8.86 -11.61
CA ASN A 86 9.58 -9.79 -11.70
C ASN A 86 9.39 -10.90 -12.74
N ALA A 87 8.54 -10.68 -13.76
CA ALA A 87 8.38 -11.58 -14.89
C ALA A 87 9.27 -11.17 -16.06
N ARG A 88 9.88 -12.17 -16.69
CA ARG A 88 10.61 -12.03 -17.95
C ARG A 88 9.68 -12.21 -19.15
N THR A 89 8.73 -13.13 -19.04
CA THR A 89 7.74 -13.38 -20.09
C THR A 89 6.35 -13.55 -19.51
N VAL A 90 5.33 -13.20 -20.28
CA VAL A 90 3.92 -13.39 -19.90
C VAL A 90 3.17 -13.93 -21.11
N ARG A 91 2.31 -14.92 -20.88
CA ARG A 91 1.46 -15.58 -21.86
C ARG A 91 0.01 -15.52 -21.38
N LEU A 92 -0.91 -15.35 -22.33
CA LEU A 92 -2.34 -15.33 -22.07
C LEU A 92 -3.02 -16.38 -22.94
N ASP A 93 -3.90 -17.17 -22.33
CA ASP A 93 -4.71 -18.18 -22.99
C ASP A 93 -6.20 -17.91 -22.69
N PRO A 94 -7.08 -17.69 -23.69
CA PRO A 94 -6.76 -17.61 -25.12
C PRO A 94 -5.95 -16.36 -25.49
N PRO A 95 -5.11 -16.45 -26.55
CA PRO A 95 -4.36 -15.30 -27.02
C PRO A 95 -5.30 -14.28 -27.65
N ALA A 96 -5.42 -13.12 -27.00
CA ALA A 96 -6.25 -12.00 -27.47
C ALA A 96 -5.42 -10.87 -28.10
N GLU A 97 -4.27 -10.55 -27.51
CA GLU A 97 -3.33 -9.52 -27.98
C GLU A 97 -1.89 -9.95 -27.64
N ARG A 98 -0.89 -9.32 -28.27
CA ARG A 98 0.49 -9.39 -27.78
C ARG A 98 0.61 -8.68 -26.44
N ILE A 99 0.95 -9.44 -25.40
CA ILE A 99 1.15 -8.96 -24.04
C ILE A 99 2.63 -9.06 -23.63
N TRP A 100 3.04 -8.25 -22.65
CA TRP A 100 4.39 -8.21 -22.12
C TRP A 100 4.36 -7.98 -20.60
N PRO A 101 5.44 -8.30 -19.86
CA PRO A 101 5.51 -7.99 -18.44
C PRO A 101 5.24 -6.51 -18.16
N SER A 102 4.20 -6.22 -17.38
CA SER A 102 3.84 -4.86 -16.95
C SER A 102 3.20 -4.91 -15.57
N ALA A 103 3.52 -3.94 -14.71
CA ALA A 103 2.91 -3.81 -13.39
C ALA A 103 1.41 -3.46 -13.46
N SER A 104 0.98 -2.83 -14.55
CA SER A 104 -0.44 -2.56 -14.85
C SER A 104 -0.61 -2.34 -16.35
N ARG A 105 -1.43 -3.18 -17.00
CA ARG A 105 -1.82 -3.02 -18.40
C ARG A 105 -3.26 -3.50 -18.59
N CYS A 106 -4.03 -2.70 -19.32
CA CYS A 106 -5.39 -3.04 -19.69
C CYS A 106 -5.54 -3.02 -21.22
N PHE A 107 -6.33 -3.94 -21.77
CA PHE A 107 -6.67 -3.98 -23.18
C PHE A 107 -8.09 -4.51 -23.39
N THR A 108 -8.66 -4.22 -24.56
CA THR A 108 -10.05 -4.57 -24.87
C THR A 108 -10.15 -5.98 -25.43
N VAL A 109 -11.10 -6.76 -24.92
CA VAL A 109 -11.47 -8.09 -25.42
C VAL A 109 -12.94 -8.12 -25.83
N ILE A 110 -13.27 -8.93 -26.85
CA ILE A 110 -14.64 -9.06 -27.39
C ILE A 110 -14.98 -10.56 -27.50
N PRO A 111 -15.20 -11.26 -26.38
CA PRO A 111 -15.55 -12.67 -26.44
C PRO A 111 -17.01 -12.88 -26.89
N ASN A 112 -17.23 -13.83 -27.78
CA ASN A 112 -18.56 -14.20 -28.27
C ASN A 112 -19.29 -15.22 -27.39
N ARG A 113 -18.57 -15.83 -26.43
CA ARG A 113 -19.05 -16.85 -25.50
C ARG A 113 -18.29 -16.75 -24.19
N GLU A 114 -18.83 -17.35 -23.14
CA GLU A 114 -18.13 -17.48 -21.86
C GLU A 114 -16.72 -18.05 -22.10
N THR A 115 -15.72 -17.30 -21.65
CA THR A 115 -14.31 -17.59 -21.95
C THR A 115 -13.50 -17.53 -20.67
N ARG A 116 -12.78 -18.61 -20.38
CA ARG A 116 -11.79 -18.65 -19.31
C ARG A 116 -10.50 -18.03 -19.83
N TYR A 117 -10.04 -16.97 -19.18
CA TYR A 117 -8.74 -16.39 -19.43
C TYR A 117 -7.75 -16.87 -18.37
N THR A 118 -6.58 -17.30 -18.81
CA THR A 118 -5.49 -17.80 -17.97
C THR A 118 -4.24 -16.99 -18.30
N LEU A 119 -3.70 -16.30 -17.31
CA LEU A 119 -2.45 -15.57 -17.40
C LEU A 119 -1.35 -16.41 -16.77
N THR A 120 -0.29 -16.68 -17.53
CA THR A 120 0.92 -17.34 -17.04
C THR A 120 2.09 -16.40 -17.17
N ALA A 121 2.78 -16.14 -16.08
CA ALA A 121 4.01 -15.38 -16.05
C ALA A 121 5.19 -16.29 -15.72
N GLU A 122 6.35 -15.99 -16.28
CA GLU A 122 7.60 -16.75 -16.12
C GLU A 122 8.75 -15.76 -15.88
N ASP A 123 9.63 -16.06 -14.92
CA ASP A 123 10.78 -15.22 -14.59
C ASP A 123 12.08 -15.67 -15.30
N ALA A 124 13.21 -15.04 -14.96
CA ALA A 124 14.48 -15.37 -15.57
C ALA A 124 15.04 -16.72 -15.08
N GLU A 125 14.62 -17.17 -13.91
CA GLU A 125 14.99 -18.42 -13.27
C GLU A 125 14.11 -19.62 -13.72
N GLY A 126 13.10 -19.37 -14.56
CA GLY A 126 12.18 -20.37 -15.09
C GLY A 126 11.06 -20.76 -14.11
N ARG A 127 10.86 -20.01 -13.02
CA ARG A 127 9.69 -20.18 -12.16
C ARG A 127 8.47 -19.60 -12.88
N THR A 128 7.32 -20.23 -12.68
CA THR A 128 6.07 -19.80 -13.31
C THR A 128 4.97 -19.59 -12.28
N VAL A 129 4.13 -18.58 -12.49
CA VAL A 129 2.91 -18.34 -11.73
C VAL A 129 1.74 -18.21 -12.71
N THR A 130 0.58 -18.72 -12.31
CA THR A 130 -0.61 -18.74 -13.17
C THR A 130 -1.83 -18.29 -12.39
N GLU A 131 -2.66 -17.46 -13.01
CA GLU A 131 -3.94 -17.02 -12.49
C GLU A 131 -5.01 -17.12 -13.58
N SER A 132 -6.26 -17.41 -13.21
CA SER A 132 -7.34 -17.53 -14.18
C SER A 132 -8.64 -16.96 -13.66
N PHE A 133 -9.44 -16.39 -14.56
CA PHE A 133 -10.81 -15.98 -14.28
C PHE A 133 -11.72 -16.31 -15.47
N VAL A 134 -13.03 -16.32 -15.24
CA VAL A 134 -14.03 -16.57 -16.28
C VAL A 134 -14.75 -15.26 -16.60
N LEU A 135 -14.72 -14.84 -17.86
CA LEU A 135 -15.52 -13.73 -18.35
C LEU A 135 -16.87 -14.26 -18.83
N GLN A 136 -17.94 -13.91 -18.12
CA GLN A 136 -19.29 -14.37 -18.44
C GLN A 136 -19.87 -13.60 -19.61
N VAL A 137 -20.54 -14.31 -20.52
CA VAL A 137 -21.21 -13.73 -21.68
C VAL A 137 -22.67 -14.20 -21.70
N LYS A 138 -23.61 -13.24 -21.67
CA LYS A 138 -25.06 -13.49 -21.76
C LYS A 138 -25.62 -13.19 -23.15
#